data_AF-A0A183FFK5-F1
#
_entry.id   AF-A0A183FFK5-F1
#
_cell.length_a   1.000
_cell.length_b   1.000
_cell.length_c   1.000
_cell.angle_alpha   90.00
_cell.angle_beta   90.00
_cell.angle_gamma   90.00
#
_symmetry.space_group_name_H-M   'P 1'
#
loop_
_entity.id
_entity.type
_entity.pdbx_description
1 polymer ?
#
loop_
_entity_poly.entity_id
_entity_poly.type
_entity_poly.pdbx_seq_one_letter_code
_entity_poly.pdbx_strand_id
1 'polypeptide(L)' 'METKMLRWTAGITRLDRVRNNTTRQRFGVAPIAEKLREARLRWYSHILRANDDTDRKIGMNLESLESGPGDARSNVG' A
#
# COMPACT_ATOMS: atom_id res chain seq x y z
N MET A 1 -18.15 3.52 -16.48
CA MET A 1 -19.32 4.32 -16.02
C MET A 1 -18.93 5.77 -15.78
N GLU A 2 -18.04 6.02 -14.82
CA GLU A 2 -17.57 7.36 -14.41
C GLU A 2 -17.27 8.33 -15.57
N THR A 3 -16.34 8.01 -16.50
CA THR A 3 -16.02 8.90 -17.63
C THR A 3 -17.22 9.21 -18.54
N LYS A 4 -18.13 8.26 -18.72
CA LYS A 4 -19.35 8.45 -19.54
C LYS A 4 -20.33 9.40 -18.83
N MET A 5 -20.46 9.28 -17.52
CA MET A 5 -21.26 10.19 -16.69
C MET A 5 -20.68 11.60 -16.67
N LEU A 6 -19.37 11.75 -16.43
CA LEU A 6 -18.70 13.05 -16.42
C LEU A 6 -18.80 13.77 -17.78
N ARG A 7 -18.73 13.01 -18.88
CA ARG A 7 -18.93 13.58 -20.22
C ARG A 7 -20.37 14.00 -20.46
N TRP A 8 -21.33 13.19 -20.04
CA TRP A 8 -22.76 13.52 -20.14
C TRP A 8 -23.09 14.79 -19.35
N THR A 9 -22.65 14.91 -18.09
CA THR A 9 -22.93 16.10 -17.25
C THR A 9 -22.23 17.36 -17.77
N ALA A 10 -21.07 17.23 -18.41
CA ALA A 10 -20.39 18.34 -19.04
C ALA A 10 -20.89 18.68 -20.46
N GLY A 11 -21.84 17.92 -21.01
CA GLY A 11 -22.30 18.07 -22.40
C GLY A 11 -21.23 17.75 -23.45
N ILE A 12 -20.18 17.00 -23.08
CA ILE A 12 -19.06 16.69 -23.97
C ILE A 12 -19.43 15.53 -24.88
N THR A 13 -19.47 15.83 -26.17
CA THR A 13 -19.74 14.90 -27.25
C THR A 13 -18.45 14.26 -27.79
N ARG A 14 -18.60 13.35 -28.75
CA ARG A 14 -17.45 12.73 -29.43
C ARG A 14 -16.75 13.71 -30.38
N LEU A 15 -17.45 14.74 -30.86
CA LEU A 15 -16.92 15.74 -31.78
C LEU A 15 -15.94 16.70 -31.10
N ASP A 16 -16.16 16.98 -29.82
CA ASP A 16 -15.32 17.90 -29.05
C ASP A 16 -13.88 17.39 -28.87
N ARG A 17 -13.66 16.08 -29.06
CA ARG A 17 -12.34 15.41 -28.95
C ARG A 17 -11.58 15.74 -27.64
N VAL A 18 -12.30 16.15 -26.60
CA VAL A 18 -11.73 16.54 -25.30
C VAL A 18 -11.12 15.33 -24.61
N ARG A 19 -9.88 15.46 -24.14
CA ARG A 19 -9.22 14.39 -23.38
C ARG A 19 -9.92 14.13 -22.05
N ASN A 20 -9.96 12.86 -21.65
CA ASN A 20 -10.60 12.41 -20.41
C ASN A 20 -9.99 13.08 -19.16
N ASN A 21 -8.67 13.33 -19.17
CA ASN A 21 -8.01 14.03 -18.07
C ASN A 21 -8.55 15.45 -17.86
N THR A 22 -8.84 16.18 -18.94
CA THR A 22 -9.41 17.52 -18.91
C THR A 22 -10.83 17.50 -18.36
N THR A 23 -11.65 16.54 -18.80
CA THR A 23 -13.00 16.35 -18.24
C THR A 23 -12.92 16.07 -16.74
N ARG A 24 -12.05 15.16 -16.31
CA ARG A 24 -11.89 14.80 -14.89
C ARG A 24 -11.39 15.96 -14.04
N GLN A 25 -10.40 16.71 -14.53
CA GLN A 25 -9.86 17.88 -13.84
C GLN A 25 -10.95 18.95 -13.60
N ARG A 26 -11.84 19.17 -14.58
CA ARG A 26 -12.99 20.08 -14.44
C ARG A 26 -13.93 19.68 -13.30
N PHE A 27 -14.05 18.39 -13.00
CA PHE A 27 -14.88 17.87 -11.91
C PHE A 27 -14.09 17.56 -10.64
N GLY A 28 -12.81 17.92 -10.56
CA GLY A 28 -11.95 17.59 -9.41
C GLY A 28 -11.68 16.10 -9.23
N VAL A 29 -11.92 15.28 -10.27
CA VAL A 29 -11.67 13.84 -10.22
C VAL A 29 -10.19 13.57 -10.51
N ALA A 30 -9.53 12.85 -9.61
CA ALA A 30 -8.12 12.51 -9.76
C ALA A 30 -7.84 11.74 -11.07
N PRO A 31 -6.72 12.02 -11.77
CA PRO A 31 -6.31 11.24 -12.93
C PRO A 31 -6.08 9.76 -12.60
N ILE A 32 -6.33 8.86 -13.55
CA ILE A 32 -6.17 7.40 -13.31
C ILE A 32 -4.72 7.05 -13.00
N ALA A 33 -3.77 7.74 -13.63
CA ALA A 33 -2.34 7.54 -13.41
C ALA A 33 -1.95 7.79 -11.95
N GLU A 34 -2.62 8.75 -11.28
CA GLU A 34 -2.39 9.03 -9.88
C GLU A 34 -2.94 7.93 -8.97
N LYS A 35 -4.13 7.41 -9.26
CA LYS A 35 -4.69 6.26 -8.53
C LYS A 35 -3.83 5.01 -8.69
N LEU A 36 -3.28 4.77 -9.88
CA LEU A 36 -2.35 3.68 -10.13
C LEU A 36 -1.01 3.89 -9.39
N ARG A 37 -0.51 5.12 -9.34
CA ARG A 37 0.69 5.47 -8.56
C ARG A 37 0.45 5.20 -7.07
N GLU A 38 -0.67 5.65 -6.53
CA GLU A 38 -1.06 5.44 -5.13
C GLU A 38 -1.18 3.95 -4.79
N ALA A 39 -1.88 3.17 -5.62
CA ALA A 39 -2.01 1.72 -5.43
C ALA A 39 -0.65 1.02 -5.43
N ARG A 40 0.25 1.42 -6.32
CA ARG A 40 1.61 0.87 -6.40
C ARG A 40 2.44 1.22 -5.16
N LEU A 41 2.35 2.46 -4.68
CA LEU A 41 3.03 2.88 -3.44
C LEU A 41 2.51 2.13 -2.22
N ARG A 42 1.18 1.92 -2.14
CA ARG A 42 0.57 1.10 -1.08
C ARG A 42 1.09 -0.34 -1.13
N TRP A 43 1.23 -0.92 -2.32
CA TRP A 43 1.80 -2.26 -2.50
C TRP A 43 3.26 -2.34 -2.06
N TYR A 44 4.11 -1.38 -2.47
CA TYR A 44 5.50 -1.34 -2.01
C TYR A 44 5.61 -1.16 -0.49
N SER A 45 4.80 -0.27 0.10
CA SER A 45 4.77 -0.11 1.55
C SER A 45 4.36 -1.39 2.27
N HIS A 46 3.46 -2.19 1.69
CA HIS A 46 3.07 -3.47 2.26
C HIS A 46 4.23 -4.48 2.23
N ILE A 47 4.96 -4.56 1.11
CA ILE A 47 6.13 -5.43 0.98
C ILE A 47 7.21 -5.05 2.00
N LEU A 48 7.52 -3.75 2.12
CA LEU A 48 8.52 -3.28 3.07
C LEU A 48 8.16 -3.63 4.51
N ARG A 49 6.91 -3.38 4.92
CA ARG A 49 6.42 -3.76 6.26
C ARG A 49 6.47 -5.26 6.50
N ALA A 50 6.12 -6.07 5.50
CA ALA A 50 6.18 -7.52 5.62
C ALA A 50 7.61 -8.01 5.88
N ASN A 51 8.61 -7.40 5.22
CA ASN A 51 10.01 -7.70 5.47
C ASN A 51 10.48 -7.23 6.86
N ASP A 52 10.12 -6.02 7.27
CA ASP A 52 10.44 -5.51 8.61
C ASP A 52 9.84 -6.40 9.71
N ASP A 53 8.62 -6.89 9.51
CA ASP A 53 7.94 -7.82 10.42
C ASP A 53 8.64 -9.19 10.47
N THR A 54 9.16 -9.68 9.33
CA THR A 54 9.97 -10.90 9.32
C THR A 54 11.31 -10.73 10.01
N ASP A 55 11.99 -9.60 9.79
CA ASP A 55 13.28 -9.31 10.41
C ASP A 55 13.13 -9.12 11.92
N ARG A 56 12.08 -8.40 12.36
CA ARG A 56 11.71 -8.28 13.76
C ARG A 56 11.44 -9.64 14.39
N LYS A 57 10.73 -10.52 13.69
CA LYS A 57 10.44 -11.87 14.19
C LYS A 57 11.71 -12.72 14.31
N ILE A 58 12.64 -12.61 13.37
CA ILE A 58 13.94 -13.29 13.43
C ILE A 58 14.76 -12.77 14.61
N GLY A 59 14.85 -11.45 14.79
CA GLY A 59 15.54 -10.83 15.92
C GLY A 59 14.98 -11.29 17.27
N MET A 60 13.65 -11.27 17.44
CA MET A 60 12.99 -11.76 18.66
C MET A 60 13.27 -13.24 18.94
N ASN A 61 13.33 -14.08 17.90
CA ASN A 61 13.67 -15.51 18.06
C ASN A 61 15.15 -15.71 18.46
N LEU A 62 16.06 -14.88 17.95
CA LEU A 62 17.48 -14.92 18.28
C LEU A 62 17.73 -14.48 19.73
N GLU A 63 17.11 -13.38 20.16
CA GLU A 63 17.16 -12.92 21.56
C GLU A 63 16.60 -13.98 22.53
N SER A 64 15.56 -14.70 22.11
CA SER A 64 14.98 -15.81 22.89
C SER A 64 15.90 -17.03 22.96
N LEU A 65 16.76 -17.25 21.96
CA LEU A 65 17.74 -18.34 21.93
C LEU A 65 19.00 -18.00 22.74
N GLU A 66 19.43 -16.74 22.73
CA GLU A 66 20.57 -16.24 23.51
C GLU A 66 20.28 -16.24 25.02
N SER A 67 19.01 -16.13 25.40
CA SER A 67 18.52 -16.21 26.78
C SER A 67 18.40 -17.65 27.33
N GLY A 68 19.27 -18.57 26.90
CA GLY A 68 19.17 -20.03 27.12
C GLY A 68 18.85 -20.46 28.57
N PRO A 69 18.29 -21.68 28.79
CA PRO A 69 17.85 -22.13 30.11
C PRO A 69 19.05 -22.25 31.05
N GLY A 70 19.28 -21.20 31.84
CA GLY A 70 20.28 -21.13 32.88
C GLY A 70 19.92 -22.09 34.00
N ASP A 71 20.64 -23.21 34.03
CA ASP A 71 21.10 -23.97 35.19
C ASP A 71 20.18 -23.99 36.44
N ALA A 72 19.43 -25.08 36.59
CA ALA A 72 18.88 -25.53 37.86
C ALA A 72 19.51 -26.89 38.25
N ARG A 73 20.85 -26.98 38.25
CA ARG A 73 21.60 -28.05 38.93
C ARG A 73 22.47 -27.45 40.03
N SER A 74 21.93 -27.30 41.23
CA SER A 74 22.61 -27.68 42.48
C SER A 74 21.79 -27.24 43.71
N ASN A 75 21.25 -28.22 44.42
CA ASN A 75 21.27 -28.26 45.88
C ASN A 75 20.87 -29.68 46.32
N VAL A 76 21.87 -30.55 46.39
CA VAL A 76 21.85 -31.71 47.29
C VAL A 76 22.36 -31.18 48.62
N GLY A 77 21.44 -31.01 49.57
CA GLY A 77 21.69 -30.84 50.99
C GLY A 77 21.02 -31.98 51.74
#